data_AF-A0A1J3IGP8-F1
#
_entry.id   AF-A0A1J3IGP8-F1
#
_cell.length_a   1.000
_cell.length_b   1.000
_cell.length_c   1.000
_cell.angle_alpha   90.00
_cell.angle_beta   90.00
_cell.angle_gamma   90.00
#
_symmetry.space_group_name_H-M   'P 1'
#
loop_
_entity.id
_entity.type
_entity.pdbx_description
1 polymer ?
#
loop_
_entity_poly.entity_id
_entity_poly.type
_entity_poly.pdbx_seq_one_letter_code
_entity_poly.pdbx_strand_id
1 'polypeptide(L)'
;CGEVEKSDKYLQHLKSISSPLDIFDHPSGVKKPMHEWIDELENLHGDGKEKQFRIWLDKVSASHVTSDSWLVKFDKHEVSEGKVRSCSTRVLLSLQEDKQKLTWMHIHQTWLDDSFSDDEEKWIF
;
A
#
# COMPACT_ATOMS: atom_id res chain seq x y z
N CYS A 1 12.97 5.21 -14.12
CA CYS A 1 12.09 4.16 -14.66
C CYS A 1 11.52 3.38 -13.48
N GLY A 2 10.23 3.02 -13.53
CA GLY A 2 9.54 2.25 -12.48
C GLY A 2 9.65 0.74 -12.61
N GLU A 3 10.61 0.24 -13.38
CA GLU A 3 10.76 -1.18 -13.64
C GLU A 3 11.42 -1.86 -12.44
N VAL A 4 10.83 -2.96 -12.00
CA VAL A 4 11.33 -3.82 -10.91
C VAL A 4 11.47 -5.22 -11.49
N GLU A 5 12.50 -5.96 -11.09
CA GLU A 5 12.69 -7.35 -11.50
C GLU A 5 11.46 -8.19 -11.12
N LYS A 6 10.94 -8.98 -12.08
CA LYS A 6 9.91 -9.98 -11.77
C LYS A 6 10.50 -11.02 -10.81
N SER A 7 10.17 -10.90 -9.54
CA SER A 7 10.69 -11.78 -8.51
C SER A 7 9.58 -12.21 -7.58
N ASP A 8 9.22 -13.49 -7.71
CA ASP A 8 8.25 -14.16 -6.83
C ASP A 8 8.67 -14.03 -5.36
N LYS A 9 9.98 -13.91 -5.07
CA LYS A 9 10.49 -13.76 -3.70
C LYS A 9 9.95 -12.51 -3.01
N TYR A 10 9.83 -11.38 -3.73
CA TYR A 10 9.30 -10.15 -3.12
C TYR A 10 7.80 -10.24 -2.87
N LEU A 11 7.04 -10.81 -3.81
CA LEU A 11 5.60 -11.02 -3.65
C LEU A 11 5.32 -12.02 -2.51
N GLN A 12 6.08 -13.12 -2.42
CA GLN A 12 5.96 -14.07 -1.32
C GLN A 12 6.35 -13.45 0.01
N HIS A 13 7.36 -12.57 0.04
CA HIS A 13 7.71 -11.83 1.26
C HIS A 13 6.59 -10.88 1.70
N LEU A 14 6.02 -10.10 0.77
CA LEU A 14 4.85 -9.23 1.02
C LEU A 14 3.67 -10.04 1.58
N LYS A 15 3.36 -11.18 0.96
CA LYS A 15 2.34 -12.11 1.46
C LYS A 15 2.67 -12.63 2.87
N SER A 16 3.94 -12.88 3.17
CA SER A 16 4.35 -13.39 4.47
C SER A 16 4.17 -12.37 5.60
N ILE A 17 4.27 -11.06 5.31
CA ILE A 17 4.11 -10.00 6.32
C ILE A 17 2.65 -9.51 6.46
N SER A 18 1.79 -9.84 5.50
CA SER A 18 0.34 -9.69 5.61
C SER A 18 -0.28 -10.87 6.36
N SER A 19 -1.26 -10.61 7.23
CA SER A 19 -2.14 -11.65 7.76
C SER A 19 -3.32 -11.92 6.80
N PRO A 20 -3.87 -13.14 6.79
CA PRO A 20 -5.04 -13.48 5.97
C PRO A 20 -6.30 -12.65 6.32
N LEU A 21 -6.34 -12.07 7.52
CA LEU A 21 -7.44 -11.24 8.00
C LEU A 21 -7.23 -9.74 7.70
N ASP A 22 -6.09 -9.38 7.11
CA ASP A 22 -5.76 -7.97 6.86
C ASP A 22 -6.64 -7.43 5.75
N ILE A 23 -7.46 -6.45 6.09
CA ILE A 23 -8.29 -5.76 5.11
C ILE A 23 -7.56 -4.50 4.66
N PHE A 24 -7.49 -4.32 3.34
CA PHE A 24 -7.08 -3.07 2.73
C PHE A 24 -8.30 -2.39 2.11
N ASP A 25 -8.63 -1.22 2.66
CA ASP A 25 -9.64 -0.32 2.13
C ASP A 25 -8.97 0.64 1.14
N HIS A 26 -9.25 0.42 -0.15
CA HIS A 26 -8.76 1.25 -1.24
C HIS A 26 -9.50 2.60 -1.29
N PRO A 27 -8.87 3.70 -1.76
CA PRO A 27 -9.52 5.01 -1.86
C PRO A 27 -10.79 5.05 -2.70
N SER A 28 -10.94 4.16 -3.69
CA SER A 28 -12.18 3.99 -4.48
C SER A 28 -13.34 3.37 -3.69
N GLY A 29 -13.10 2.92 -2.46
CA GLY A 29 -14.08 2.25 -1.60
C GLY A 29 -14.07 0.72 -1.69
N VAL A 30 -13.28 0.13 -2.61
CA VAL A 30 -13.11 -1.33 -2.70
C VAL A 30 -12.36 -1.86 -1.48
N LYS A 31 -12.90 -2.90 -0.86
CA LYS A 31 -12.31 -3.58 0.29
C LYS A 31 -12.03 -5.02 -0.05
N LYS A 32 -10.78 -5.45 0.10
CA LYS A 32 -10.43 -6.86 0.00
C LYS A 32 -9.23 -7.22 0.87
N PRO A 33 -9.04 -8.50 1.17
CA PRO A 33 -7.87 -8.97 1.88
C PRO A 33 -6.56 -8.53 1.20
N MET A 34 -5.52 -8.26 1.99
CA MET A 34 -4.23 -7.81 1.47
C MET A 34 -3.62 -8.78 0.45
N HIS A 35 -3.78 -10.09 0.67
CA HIS A 35 -3.22 -11.09 -0.23
C HIS A 35 -3.82 -11.01 -1.65
N GLU A 36 -5.12 -10.70 -1.78
CA GLU A 36 -5.77 -10.52 -3.07
C GLU A 36 -5.23 -9.27 -3.80
N TRP A 37 -4.92 -8.18 -3.08
CA TRP A 37 -4.24 -7.03 -3.67
C TRP A 37 -2.82 -7.38 -4.14
N ILE A 38 -2.09 -8.22 -3.39
CA ILE A 38 -0.75 -8.65 -3.78
C ILE A 38 -0.79 -9.57 -5.00
N ASP A 39 -1.82 -10.41 -5.13
CA ASP A 39 -2.04 -11.23 -6.33
C ASP A 39 -2.28 -10.36 -7.57
N GLU A 40 -2.99 -9.24 -7.43
CA GLU A 40 -3.18 -8.30 -8.54
C GLU A 40 -1.90 -7.55 -8.93
N LEU A 41 -1.02 -7.24 -7.97
CA LEU A 41 0.29 -6.63 -8.26
C LEU A 41 1.13 -7.48 -9.21
N GLU A 42 1.02 -8.80 -9.14
CA GLU A 42 1.75 -9.70 -10.03
C GLU A 42 1.38 -9.45 -11.50
N ASN A 43 0.11 -9.12 -11.76
CA ASN A 43 -0.40 -8.85 -13.10
C ASN A 43 0.05 -7.50 -13.65
N LEU A 44 0.52 -6.58 -12.80
CA LEU A 44 1.02 -5.25 -13.20
C LEU A 44 2.51 -5.23 -13.55
N HIS A 45 3.22 -6.35 -13.44
CA HIS A 45 4.65 -6.38 -13.74
C HIS A 45 4.93 -5.95 -15.18
N GLY A 46 5.73 -4.89 -15.32
CA GLY A 46 6.10 -4.32 -16.61
C GLY A 46 5.23 -3.15 -17.07
N ASP A 47 4.10 -2.87 -16.40
CA ASP A 47 3.23 -1.74 -16.75
C ASP A 47 3.93 -0.38 -16.59
N GLY A 48 4.89 -0.31 -15.66
CA GLY A 48 5.75 0.86 -15.42
C GLY A 48 6.98 0.95 -16.34
N LYS A 49 7.17 0.01 -17.27
CA LYS A 49 8.34 0.00 -18.17
C LYS A 49 8.32 1.24 -19.06
N GLU A 50 9.48 1.87 -19.21
CA GLU A 50 9.66 3.12 -19.97
C GLU A 50 8.86 4.33 -19.45
N LYS A 51 8.06 4.18 -18.38
CA LYS A 51 7.30 5.26 -17.75
C LYS A 51 8.11 5.95 -16.66
N GLN A 52 7.92 7.26 -16.54
CA GLN A 52 8.30 7.98 -15.33
C GLN A 52 7.38 7.52 -14.21
N PHE A 53 7.96 6.87 -13.20
CA PHE A 53 7.26 6.37 -12.03
C PHE A 53 8.04 6.76 -10.78
N ARG A 54 7.35 7.30 -9.78
CA ARG A 54 7.93 7.62 -8.48
C ARG A 54 6.86 7.53 -7.40
N ILE A 55 7.17 6.84 -6.31
CA ILE A 55 6.37 6.88 -5.08
C ILE A 55 7.18 7.58 -3.99
N TRP A 56 6.55 8.40 -3.17
CA TRP A 56 7.12 8.92 -1.93
C TRP A 56 6.06 9.09 -0.85
N LEU A 57 6.52 9.12 0.40
CA LEU A 57 5.67 9.35 1.56
C LEU A 57 5.97 10.74 2.14
N ASP A 58 4.92 11.42 2.59
CA ASP A 58 5.00 12.69 3.32
C ASP A 58 4.18 12.60 4.64
N LYS A 59 4.40 13.54 5.55
CA LYS A 59 3.69 13.68 6.84
C LYS A 59 3.61 12.38 7.65
N VAL A 60 4.68 11.59 7.61
CA VAL A 60 4.75 10.30 8.31
C VAL A 60 4.70 10.55 9.82
N SER A 61 3.78 9.88 10.49
CA SER A 61 3.63 9.89 11.94
C SER A 61 3.24 8.51 12.45
N ALA A 62 3.67 8.19 13.67
CA ALA A 62 3.33 6.94 14.33
C ALA A 62 2.93 7.23 15.78
N SER A 63 1.92 6.54 16.27
CA SER A 63 1.46 6.61 17.65
C SER A 63 1.07 5.23 18.16
N HIS A 64 1.46 4.91 19.39
CA HIS A 64 0.97 3.72 20.07
C HIS A 64 -0.55 3.77 20.26
N VAL A 65 -1.21 2.64 20.07
CA VAL A 65 -2.64 2.45 20.39
C VAL A 65 -2.76 1.55 21.62
N THR A 66 -2.02 0.44 21.64
CA THR A 66 -1.87 -0.47 22.78
C THR A 66 -0.38 -0.82 22.96
N SER A 67 -0.07 -1.67 23.95
CA SER A 67 1.29 -2.15 24.20
C SER A 67 1.90 -2.83 22.97
N ASP A 68 1.07 -3.52 22.20
CA ASP A 68 1.42 -4.36 21.05
C ASP A 68 0.91 -3.80 19.71
N SER A 69 0.32 -2.60 19.67
CA SER A 69 -0.22 -2.03 18.43
C SER A 69 0.10 -0.57 18.21
N TRP A 70 0.28 -0.22 16.95
CA TRP A 70 0.67 1.10 16.48
C TRP A 70 -0.24 1.56 15.36
N LEU A 71 -0.62 2.83 15.40
CA LEU A 71 -1.27 3.51 14.30
C LEU A 71 -0.23 4.38 13.59
N VAL A 72 0.03 4.06 12.32
CA VAL A 72 0.89 4.82 11.44
C VAL A 72 0.03 5.59 10.44
N LYS A 73 0.35 6.86 10.23
CA LYS A 73 -0.33 7.73 9.27
C LYS A 73 0.70 8.39 8.36
N PHE A 74 0.39 8.47 7.08
CA PHE A 74 1.23 9.17 6.10
C PHE A 74 0.41 9.54 4.87
N ASP A 75 0.85 10.57 4.16
CA ASP A 75 0.38 10.85 2.83
C ASP A 75 1.27 10.08 1.86
N LYS A 76 0.66 9.29 0.97
CA LYS A 76 1.36 8.58 -0.10
C LYS A 76 1.11 9.33 -1.39
N HIS A 77 2.18 9.54 -2.14
CA HIS A 77 2.12 10.19 -3.44
C HIS A 77 2.75 9.29 -4.50
N GLU A 78 2.12 9.23 -5.66
CA GLU A 78 2.61 8.57 -6.84
C GLU A 78 2.64 9.56 -8.00
N VAL A 79 3.75 9.61 -8.73
CA VAL A 79 3.82 10.21 -10.07
C VAL A 79 3.93 9.07 -11.07
N SER A 80 3.00 9.03 -12.01
CA SER A 80 3.04 8.12 -13.16
C SER A 80 2.61 8.87 -14.42
N GLU A 81 3.43 8.84 -15.47
CA GLU A 81 3.14 9.51 -16.76
C GLU A 81 2.78 11.00 -16.63
N GLY A 82 3.40 11.70 -15.67
CA GLY A 82 3.17 13.13 -15.42
C GLY A 82 1.89 13.44 -14.64
N LYS A 83 1.08 12.44 -14.27
CA LYS A 83 -0.06 12.59 -13.35
C LYS A 83 0.38 12.30 -11.92
N VAL A 84 -0.08 13.13 -10.98
CA VAL A 84 0.16 12.93 -9.54
C VAL A 84 -1.10 12.39 -8.90
N ARG A 85 -0.98 11.27 -8.18
CA ARG A 85 -2.03 10.71 -7.34
C ARG A 85 -1.59 10.74 -5.90
N SER A 86 -2.50 11.09 -4.98
CA SER A 86 -2.16 11.27 -3.57
C SER A 86 -3.27 10.74 -2.68
N CYS A 87 -2.92 9.97 -1.65
CA CYS A 87 -3.89 9.50 -0.67
C CYS A 87 -3.35 9.59 0.76
N SER A 88 -4.23 9.91 1.70
CA SER A 88 -3.95 9.79 3.13
C SER A 88 -4.11 8.33 3.51
N THR A 89 -3.05 7.71 4.01
CA THR A 89 -3.01 6.31 4.44
C THR A 89 -2.95 6.21 5.96
N ARG A 90 -3.73 5.29 6.52
CA ARG A 90 -3.70 4.89 7.93
C ARG A 90 -3.45 3.39 7.99
N VAL A 91 -2.44 2.99 8.74
CA VAL A 91 -2.05 1.59 8.91
C VAL A 91 -2.11 1.26 10.38
N LEU A 92 -2.91 0.27 10.74
CA LEU A 92 -2.87 -0.36 12.04
C LEU A 92 -1.90 -1.54 11.99
N LEU A 93 -0.84 -1.45 12.78
CA LEU A 93 0.19 -2.47 12.92
C LEU A 93 0.04 -3.19 14.25
N SER A 94 0.33 -4.49 14.27
CA SER A 94 0.52 -5.27 15.50
C SER A 94 1.93 -5.82 15.56
N LEU A 95 2.53 -5.74 16.74
CA LEU A 95 3.80 -6.34 17.09
C LEU A 95 3.53 -7.72 17.71
N GLN A 96 3.95 -8.77 17.02
CA GLN A 96 4.05 -10.10 17.59
C GLN A 96 5.37 -10.20 18.34
N GLU A 97 5.33 -9.96 19.66
CA GLU A 97 6.51 -9.91 20.53
C GLU A 97 7.32 -11.22 20.52
N ASP A 98 6.63 -12.36 20.43
CA ASP A 98 7.24 -13.70 20.36
C ASP A 98 8.10 -13.91 19.12
N LYS A 99 7.76 -13.24 18.01
CA LYS A 99 8.42 -13.37 16.71
C LYS A 99 9.19 -12.12 16.29
N GLN A 100 9.19 -11.08 17.13
CA GLN A 100 9.71 -9.73 16.81
C GLN A 100 9.25 -9.23 15.43
N LYS A 101 7.99 -9.52 15.09
CA LYS A 101 7.46 -9.28 13.75
C LYS A 101 6.33 -8.27 13.81
N LEU A 102 6.41 -7.26 12.95
CA LEU A 102 5.29 -6.35 12.69
C LEU A 102 4.42 -6.95 11.59
N THR A 103 3.13 -7.09 11.87
CA THR A 103 2.13 -7.48 10.89
C THR A 103 1.19 -6.31 10.64
N TRP A 104 0.80 -6.15 9.38
CA TRP A 104 -0.30 -5.27 9.04
C TRP A 104 -1.58 -5.90 9.63
N MET A 105 -2.53 -5.09 10.06
CA MET A 105 -3.85 -5.58 10.51
C MET A 105 -4.96 -4.93 9.70
N HIS A 106 -4.83 -3.63 9.48
CA HIS A 106 -5.78 -2.87 8.69
C HIS A 106 -5.06 -1.74 7.98
N ILE A 107 -5.34 -1.58 6.69
CA ILE A 107 -4.89 -0.42 5.93
C ILE A 107 -6.12 0.28 5.39
N HIS A 108 -6.18 1.59 5.62
CA HIS A 108 -7.22 2.43 5.08
C HIS A 108 -6.60 3.60 4.33
N GLN A 109 -7.04 3.79 3.09
CA GLN A 109 -6.62 4.91 2.26
C GLN A 109 -7.82 5.74 1.83
N THR A 110 -7.61 7.04 1.74
CA THR A 110 -8.61 7.99 1.24
C THR A 110 -7.91 8.96 0.31
N TRP A 111 -8.52 9.30 -0.83
CA TRP A 111 -7.99 10.30 -1.75
C TRP A 111 -7.75 11.64 -1.03
N LEU A 112 -6.70 12.35 -1.43
CA LEU A 112 -6.51 13.74 -1.05
C LEU A 112 -7.19 14.59 -2.14
N ASP A 113 -7.99 15.58 -1.73
CA ASP A 113 -9.06 16.27 -2.51
C ASP A 113 -8.69 16.81 -3.92
N ASP A 114 -7.42 16.75 -4.35
CA ASP A 114 -6.93 17.23 -5.63
C ASP A 114 -6.41 16.13 -6.58
N SER A 115 -6.48 14.85 -6.21
CA SER A 115 -5.86 13.74 -6.96
C SER A 115 -6.79 12.92 -7.86
N PHE A 116 -8.03 13.38 -8.06
CA PHE A 116 -9.03 12.69 -8.88
C PHE A 116 -8.53 12.56 -10.33
N SER A 117 -8.37 11.32 -10.80
CA SER A 117 -8.01 11.02 -12.20
C SER A 117 -9.00 10.00 -12.74
N ASP A 118 -9.39 10.10 -14.01
CA ASP A 118 -10.39 9.24 -14.67
C ASP A 118 -10.11 7.72 -14.64
N ASP A 119 -8.98 7.26 -14.10
CA ASP A 119 -8.55 5.86 -13.99
C ASP A 119 -8.48 5.35 -12.53
N GLU A 120 -9.38 5.78 -11.64
CA GLU A 120 -9.37 5.36 -10.22
C GLU A 120 -9.52 3.84 -10.02
N GLU A 121 -10.23 3.16 -10.92
CA GLU A 121 -10.48 1.72 -10.85
C GLU A 121 -9.26 0.87 -11.22
N LYS A 122 -8.27 1.44 -11.93
CA LYS A 122 -7.04 0.73 -12.33
C LYS A 122 -5.88 0.96 -11.37
N TRP A 123 -6.02 1.92 -10.46
CA TRP A 123 -5.00 2.18 -9.46
C TRP A 123 -5.15 1.17 -8.32
N ILE A 124 -4.03 0.61 -7.86
CA ILE A 124 -4.01 -0.51 -6.89
C ILE A 124 -3.35 -0.07 -5.57
N PHE A 125 -2.24 0.67 -5.66
CA PHE A 125 -1.46 1.21 -4.55
C PHE A 125 -0.74 2.48 -4.97
#